data_AF-A0A7W1WXU5-F1
#
_entry.id   AF-A0A7W1WXU5-F1
#
_cell.length_a   1.000
_cell.length_b   1.000
_cell.length_c   1.000
_cell.angle_alpha   90.00
_cell.angle_beta   90.00
_cell.angle_gamma   90.00
#
_symmetry.space_group_name_H-M   'P 1'
#
loop_
_entity.id
_entity.type
_entity.pdbx_description
1 polymer ?
#
loop_
_entity_poly.entity_id
_entity_poly.type
_entity_poly.pdbx_seq_one_letter_code
_entity_poly.pdbx_strand_id
1 'polypeptide(L)'
;MLPQTGTIKAWKGDRGFGFIKPDTDGADLFVHIRDFGRLPEAPRVGDRVRYRPTQDARGRWRATDVKMQKVQSRIGPPDRGRRNPLVSRLAAKRLLIPLALVSVLTALVGKTIVELEPELSVTAEQAEQAPATHDLELARLYENRLSDVQVRGVGVVERVLPDDLEGSRHQKFILRLQSGQTLLVAHNIDLAPRLTGLEKGDQVSFNGEYEWTRHGGVVHWTHHDPAGRHEHGWLKHRGRTYQ
;
A
#
# COMPACT_ATOMS: atom_id res chain seq x y z
N MET A 1 25.45 -8.42 25.83
CA MET A 1 25.46 -9.42 24.73
C MET A 1 26.11 -8.81 23.49
N LEU A 2 26.67 -9.64 22.61
CA LEU A 2 27.23 -9.17 21.33
C LEU A 2 26.11 -8.59 20.43
N PRO A 3 26.43 -7.59 19.58
CA PRO A 3 25.47 -7.08 18.61
C PRO A 3 25.08 -8.17 17.61
N GLN A 4 23.79 -8.24 17.29
CA GLN A 4 23.17 -9.17 16.35
C GLN A 4 22.54 -8.41 15.19
N THR A 5 22.15 -9.15 14.16
CA THR A 5 21.42 -8.63 13.00
C THR A 5 20.05 -9.26 12.88
N GLY A 6 19.18 -8.57 12.15
CA GLY A 6 17.82 -9.01 11.91
C GLY A 6 17.11 -8.07 10.95
N THR A 7 15.83 -8.35 10.75
CA THR A 7 14.97 -7.62 9.84
C THR A 7 13.76 -7.08 10.59
N ILE A 8 13.37 -5.83 10.32
CA ILE A 8 12.12 -5.28 10.86
C ILE A 8 10.96 -6.09 10.27
N LYS A 9 10.25 -6.81 11.13
CA LYS A 9 9.13 -7.69 10.76
C LYS A 9 7.80 -6.94 10.75
N ALA A 10 7.64 -5.99 11.66
CA ALA A 10 6.45 -5.15 11.77
C ALA A 10 6.86 -3.79 12.30
N TRP A 11 6.21 -2.71 11.83
CA TRP A 11 6.45 -1.36 12.32
C TRP A 11 5.13 -0.58 12.39
N LYS A 12 4.86 0.04 13.54
CA LYS A 12 3.72 0.92 13.78
C LYS A 12 4.25 2.34 13.92
N GLY A 13 4.32 3.06 12.80
CA GLY A 13 4.98 4.36 12.69
C GLY A 13 4.32 5.45 13.53
N ASP A 14 3.00 5.45 13.58
CA ASP A 14 2.14 6.30 14.40
C ASP A 14 2.43 6.19 15.90
N ARG A 15 2.81 5.00 16.36
CA ARG A 15 3.16 4.69 17.75
C ARG A 15 4.65 4.59 18.01
N GLY A 16 5.47 4.68 16.97
CA GLY A 16 6.93 4.65 17.05
C GLY A 16 7.51 3.36 17.61
N PHE A 17 6.91 2.19 17.33
CA PHE A 17 7.48 0.90 17.75
C PHE A 17 7.27 -0.18 16.69
N GLY A 18 7.99 -1.29 16.85
CA GLY A 18 7.85 -2.45 15.98
C GLY A 18 8.49 -3.69 16.57
N PHE A 19 8.71 -4.67 15.69
CA PHE A 19 9.32 -5.95 16.03
C PHE A 19 10.42 -6.30 15.04
N ILE A 20 11.53 -6.82 15.56
CA ILE A 20 12.66 -7.32 14.77
C ILE A 20 12.62 -8.84 14.80
N LYS A 21 12.64 -9.46 13.62
CA LYS A 21 12.94 -10.88 13.46
C LYS A 21 14.46 -11.04 13.46
N PRO A 22 15.05 -11.76 14.44
CA PRO A 22 16.49 -12.04 14.44
C PRO A 22 16.88 -12.92 13.23
N ASP A 23 18.11 -12.78 12.75
CA ASP A 23 18.66 -13.69 11.72
C ASP A 23 18.97 -15.08 12.27
N THR A 24 19.26 -15.13 13.56
CA THR A 24 19.39 -16.36 14.31
C THR A 24 18.00 -16.85 14.72
N ASP A 25 17.86 -18.15 14.94
CA ASP A 25 16.63 -18.68 15.53
C ASP A 25 16.40 -18.06 16.91
N GLY A 26 15.16 -17.61 17.15
CA GLY A 26 14.81 -16.88 18.36
C GLY A 26 13.43 -16.23 18.27
N ALA A 27 12.96 -15.71 19.41
CA ALA A 27 11.73 -14.94 19.49
C ALA A 27 11.91 -13.54 18.88
N ASP A 28 10.82 -12.99 18.33
CA ASP A 28 10.81 -11.61 17.84
C ASP A 28 11.11 -10.63 18.98
N LEU A 29 11.94 -9.62 18.68
CA LEU A 29 12.35 -8.62 19.66
C LEU A 29 11.53 -7.35 19.49
N PHE A 30 11.01 -6.83 20.60
CA PHE A 30 10.38 -5.50 20.61
C PHE A 30 11.43 -4.41 20.35
N VAL A 31 11.07 -3.38 19.59
CA VAL A 31 11.91 -2.21 19.36
C VAL A 31 11.08 -0.93 19.36
N HIS A 32 11.57 0.13 20.00
CA HIS A 32 10.97 1.46 19.95
C HIS A 32 11.82 2.40 19.09
N ILE A 33 11.23 3.44 18.49
CA ILE A 33 11.92 4.45 17.68
C ILE A 33 13.01 5.19 18.48
N ARG A 34 12.88 5.18 19.82
CA ARG A 34 13.86 5.76 20.76
C ARG A 34 15.09 4.86 20.96
N ASP A 35 14.98 3.57 20.66
CA ASP A 35 16.10 2.63 20.69
C ASP A 35 16.98 2.76 19.44
N PHE A 36 16.48 3.46 18.42
CA PHE A 36 17.28 3.94 17.32
C PHE A 36 17.94 5.28 17.69
N GLY A 37 19.12 5.53 17.13
CA GLY A 37 19.70 6.88 17.12
C GLY A 37 18.84 7.86 16.30
N ARG A 38 19.37 9.06 16.02
CA ARG A 38 18.68 10.02 15.15
C ARG A 38 18.52 9.43 13.75
N LEU A 39 17.30 9.07 13.39
CA LEU A 39 16.96 8.58 12.06
C LEU A 39 16.37 9.71 11.21
N PRO A 40 16.74 9.80 9.92
CA PRO A 40 16.10 10.70 8.99
C PRO A 40 14.69 10.24 8.60
N GLU A 41 14.41 8.94 8.70
CA GLU A 41 13.13 8.32 8.33
C GLU A 41 12.80 7.19 9.31
N ALA A 42 11.51 6.94 9.54
CA ALA A 42 11.07 5.83 10.39
C ALA A 42 11.44 4.47 9.76
N PRO A 43 11.73 3.44 10.59
CA PRO A 43 11.92 2.07 10.11
C PRO A 43 10.76 1.54 9.29
N ARG A 44 11.05 0.70 8.30
CA ARG A 44 10.07 0.00 7.47
C ARG A 44 10.18 -1.50 7.64
N VAL A 45 9.09 -2.22 7.40
CA VAL A 45 9.10 -3.68 7.30
C VAL A 45 10.07 -4.08 6.18
N GLY A 46 10.93 -5.06 6.45
CA GLY A 46 12.01 -5.49 5.56
C GLY A 46 13.34 -4.78 5.79
N ASP A 47 13.40 -3.69 6.55
CA ASP A 47 14.67 -2.99 6.83
C ASP A 47 15.63 -3.87 7.61
N ARG A 48 16.90 -3.85 7.20
CA ARG A 48 18.00 -4.54 7.87
C ARG A 48 18.53 -3.71 9.00
N VAL A 49 18.62 -4.30 10.18
CA VAL A 49 19.08 -3.63 11.39
C VAL A 49 20.14 -4.43 12.12
N ARG A 50 21.06 -3.69 12.75
CA ARG A 50 21.98 -4.22 13.76
C ARG A 50 21.53 -3.71 15.13
N TYR A 51 21.49 -4.58 16.13
CA TYR A 51 21.00 -4.24 17.46
C TYR A 51 21.72 -5.05 18.54
N ARG A 52 21.53 -4.69 19.81
CA ARG A 52 21.90 -5.50 20.97
C ARG A 52 20.66 -6.07 21.64
N PRO A 53 20.52 -7.40 21.73
CA PRO A 53 19.40 -8.01 22.43
C PRO A 53 19.52 -7.80 23.95
N THR A 54 18.41 -7.47 24.58
CA THR A 54 18.25 -7.25 26.03
C THR A 54 16.91 -7.82 26.48
N GLN A 55 16.75 -8.05 27.78
CA GLN A 55 15.44 -8.33 28.38
C GLN A 55 15.00 -7.14 29.24
N ASP A 56 13.71 -6.82 29.22
CA ASP A 56 13.14 -5.86 30.17
C ASP A 56 12.97 -6.48 31.57
N ALA A 57 12.55 -5.67 32.55
CA ALA A 57 12.31 -6.14 33.93
C ALA A 57 11.22 -7.22 34.04
N ARG A 58 10.44 -7.45 32.98
CA ARG A 58 9.39 -8.47 32.88
C ARG A 58 9.84 -9.68 32.02
N GLY A 59 11.12 -9.74 31.65
CA GLY A 59 11.71 -10.83 30.87
C GLY A 59 11.42 -10.81 29.37
N ARG A 60 10.81 -9.75 28.83
CA ARG A 60 10.52 -9.67 27.39
C ARG A 60 11.75 -9.26 26.61
N TRP A 61 11.99 -9.94 25.47
CA TRP A 61 13.10 -9.64 24.58
C TRP A 61 12.90 -8.32 23.82
N ARG A 62 13.92 -7.47 23.88
CA ARG A 62 13.96 -6.13 23.29
C ARG A 62 15.30 -5.89 22.60
N ALA A 63 15.27 -5.16 21.50
CA ALA A 63 16.46 -4.61 20.85
C ALA A 63 16.82 -3.22 21.40
N THR A 64 18.10 -3.00 21.67
CA THR A 64 18.67 -1.69 22.06
C THR A 64 19.86 -1.36 21.17
N ASP A 65 20.35 -0.12 21.20
CA ASP A 65 21.45 0.36 20.34
C ASP A 65 21.22 0.05 18.85
N VAL A 66 19.99 0.28 18.38
CA VAL A 66 19.56 -0.16 17.04
C VAL A 66 20.10 0.80 15.98
N LYS A 67 20.75 0.23 14.97
CA LYS A 67 21.30 0.96 13.82
C LYS A 67 20.80 0.34 12.53
N MET A 68 20.34 1.20 11.62
CA MET A 68 20.05 0.80 10.25
C MET A 68 21.33 0.27 9.60
N GLN A 69 21.28 -0.94 9.06
CA GLN A 69 22.24 -1.35 8.06
C GLN A 69 21.75 -0.77 6.75
N LYS A 70 22.40 0.30 6.28
CA LYS A 70 22.26 0.69 4.87
C LYS A 70 22.54 -0.57 4.06
N VAL A 71 21.54 -1.04 3.31
CA VAL A 71 21.78 -1.95 2.21
C VAL A 71 22.76 -1.18 1.33
N GLN A 72 24.05 -1.53 1.38
CA GLN A 72 24.95 -1.15 0.32
C GLN A 72 24.31 -1.75 -0.92
N SER A 73 23.64 -0.91 -1.70
CA SER A 73 23.41 -1.19 -3.09
C SER A 73 24.77 -1.61 -3.61
N ARG A 74 24.93 -2.91 -3.83
CA ARG A 74 26.00 -3.42 -4.69
C ARG A 74 25.61 -2.94 -6.09
N ILE A 75 25.82 -1.64 -6.32
CA ILE A 75 26.04 -1.11 -7.66
C ILE A 75 27.30 -1.85 -8.10
N GLY A 76 27.10 -2.88 -8.92
CA GLY A 76 28.19 -3.57 -9.58
C GLY A 76 29.07 -2.56 -10.33
N PRO A 77 30.35 -2.89 -10.56
CA PRO A 77 31.27 -1.96 -11.19
C PRO A 77 30.76 -1.51 -12.57
N PRO A 78 31.12 -0.29 -13.02
CA PRO A 78 30.67 0.20 -14.31
C PRO A 78 31.35 -0.61 -15.41
N ASP A 79 30.58 -1.28 -16.25
CA ASP A 79 31.09 -1.94 -17.45
C ASP A 79 31.51 -0.86 -18.46
N ARG A 80 32.76 -0.42 -18.33
CA ARG A 80 33.48 0.35 -19.34
C ARG A 80 34.25 -0.62 -20.22
N GLY A 81 33.61 -1.00 -21.31
CA GLY A 81 34.20 -1.13 -22.65
C GLY A 81 35.46 -1.98 -22.79
N ARG A 82 35.29 -3.17 -23.36
CA ARG A 82 36.28 -3.73 -24.31
C ARG A 82 35.65 -3.85 -25.69
N ARG A 83 35.98 -2.89 -26.56
CA ARG A 83 35.95 -3.06 -28.01
C ARG A 83 37.28 -3.66 -28.46
N ASN A 84 37.23 -4.60 -29.39
CA ASN A 84 37.94 -4.64 -30.69
C ASN A 84 38.28 -6.09 -31.13
N PRO A 85 38.56 -6.37 -32.43
CA PRO A 85 37.68 -6.12 -33.59
C PRO A 85 37.81 -7.25 -34.68
N LEU A 86 37.02 -7.16 -35.76
CA LEU A 86 37.21 -7.79 -37.10
C LEU A 86 37.22 -9.34 -37.13
N VAL A 87 36.56 -10.04 -38.06
CA VAL A 87 36.57 -9.82 -39.51
C VAL A 87 35.38 -10.55 -40.17
N SER A 88 34.90 -9.95 -41.26
CA SER A 88 34.54 -10.62 -42.52
C SER A 88 33.16 -11.31 -42.60
N ARG A 89 32.17 -10.61 -43.19
CA ARG A 89 31.60 -10.90 -44.55
C ARG A 89 30.59 -12.06 -44.51
N LEU A 90 29.37 -11.99 -45.05
CA LEU A 90 28.97 -11.67 -46.42
C LEU A 90 27.42 -11.67 -46.50
N ALA A 91 26.87 -11.15 -47.60
CA ALA A 91 25.56 -11.48 -48.19
C ALA A 91 24.28 -10.81 -47.64
N ALA A 92 24.00 -9.67 -48.28
CA ALA A 92 22.71 -9.11 -48.68
C ALA A 92 21.48 -10.05 -48.69
N LYS A 93 20.33 -9.48 -48.31
CA LYS A 93 19.19 -9.28 -49.22
C LYS A 93 18.24 -8.22 -48.64
N ARG A 94 18.21 -7.05 -49.29
CA ARG A 94 17.12 -6.07 -49.21
C ARG A 94 16.06 -6.53 -50.21
N LEU A 95 14.80 -6.59 -49.80
CA LEU A 95 13.69 -6.64 -50.73
C LEU A 95 12.92 -5.32 -50.60
N LEU A 96 12.88 -4.58 -51.71
CA LEU A 96 12.06 -3.40 -51.93
C LEU A 96 11.01 -3.74 -52.99
N ILE A 97 9.76 -3.33 -52.75
CA ILE A 97 8.81 -2.70 -53.72
C ILE A 97 8.06 -3.68 -54.69
N PRO A 98 6.75 -3.47 -55.03
CA PRO A 98 6.17 -2.16 -55.35
C PRO A 98 4.81 -1.73 -54.77
N LEU A 99 4.79 -0.40 -54.57
CA LEU A 99 3.72 0.55 -54.79
C LEU A 99 3.05 0.32 -56.16
N ALA A 100 1.80 -0.14 -56.17
CA ALA A 100 0.97 -0.12 -57.36
C ALA A 100 0.11 1.15 -57.36
N LEU A 101 0.42 1.99 -58.34
CA LEU A 101 -0.34 3.15 -58.78
C LEU A 101 -1.66 2.66 -59.40
N VAL A 102 -2.82 3.01 -58.84
CA VAL A 102 -4.05 3.12 -59.64
C VAL A 102 -4.71 4.45 -59.30
N SER A 103 -4.49 5.38 -60.21
CA SER A 103 -5.10 6.70 -60.29
C SER A 103 -6.57 6.62 -60.73
N VAL A 104 -7.43 7.25 -59.93
CA VAL A 104 -8.59 8.10 -60.29
C VAL A 104 -9.71 7.53 -61.18
N LEU A 105 -10.94 7.75 -60.69
CA LEU A 105 -12.19 8.06 -61.43
C LEU A 105 -13.29 6.99 -61.42
N THR A 106 -14.14 7.00 -60.40
CA THR A 106 -15.60 7.05 -60.62
C THR A 106 -16.26 7.85 -59.49
N ALA A 107 -17.00 8.86 -59.90
CA ALA A 107 -17.77 9.75 -59.06
C ALA A 107 -19.04 9.07 -58.53
N LEU A 108 -19.51 9.59 -57.38
CA LEU A 108 -20.84 9.43 -56.79
C LEU A 108 -21.27 8.00 -56.41
N VAL A 109 -21.37 7.75 -55.11
CA VAL A 109 -22.64 7.43 -54.41
C VAL A 109 -22.39 7.47 -52.90
N GLY A 110 -23.15 8.34 -52.21
CA GLY A 110 -23.76 8.01 -50.93
C GLY A 110 -22.89 7.87 -49.68
N LYS A 111 -22.85 8.98 -48.91
CA LYS A 111 -23.17 9.03 -47.48
C LYS A 111 -22.28 8.27 -46.48
N THR A 112 -21.61 9.09 -45.66
CA THR A 112 -21.35 8.91 -44.22
C THR A 112 -20.58 7.65 -43.84
N ILE A 113 -19.25 7.76 -43.84
CA ILE A 113 -18.41 6.99 -42.94
C ILE A 113 -18.74 7.48 -41.53
N VAL A 114 -19.52 6.68 -40.80
CA VAL A 114 -19.69 6.84 -39.37
C VAL A 114 -18.36 6.39 -38.77
N GLU A 115 -17.61 7.36 -38.29
CA GLU A 115 -16.40 7.20 -37.50
C GLU A 115 -16.81 6.51 -36.19
N LEU A 116 -16.68 5.18 -36.13
CA LEU A 116 -16.90 4.39 -34.93
C LEU A 116 -15.68 4.56 -34.02
N GLU A 117 -15.59 5.71 -33.37
CA GLU A 117 -14.85 5.84 -32.11
C GLU A 117 -15.50 4.86 -31.12
N PRO A 118 -14.78 3.87 -30.57
CA PRO A 118 -15.32 3.10 -29.46
C PRO A 118 -15.33 4.02 -28.24
N GLU A 119 -16.43 4.74 -28.02
CA GLU A 119 -16.67 5.41 -26.75
C GLU A 119 -16.63 4.36 -25.63
N LEU A 120 -15.70 4.54 -24.70
CA LEU A 120 -15.54 3.78 -23.46
C LEU A 120 -16.78 3.95 -22.57
N SER A 121 -17.86 3.26 -22.89
CA SER A 121 -18.99 3.06 -21.99
C SER A 121 -18.61 2.01 -20.97
N VAL A 122 -18.04 2.44 -19.84
CA VAL A 122 -17.97 1.65 -18.61
C VAL A 122 -19.43 1.39 -18.20
N THR A 123 -19.93 0.18 -18.45
CA THR A 123 -21.36 -0.16 -18.30
C THR A 123 -21.79 -0.12 -16.83
N ALA A 124 -23.07 0.21 -16.58
CA ALA A 124 -23.66 0.29 -15.23
C ALA A 124 -23.46 -0.98 -14.38
N GLU A 125 -23.31 -2.14 -15.02
CA GLU A 125 -22.99 -3.41 -14.35
C GLU A 125 -21.61 -3.41 -13.66
N GLN A 126 -20.62 -2.67 -14.18
CA GLN A 126 -19.29 -2.57 -13.54
C GLN A 126 -19.30 -1.67 -12.30
N ALA A 127 -20.20 -0.69 -12.24
CA ALA A 127 -20.34 0.20 -11.09
C ALA A 127 -21.07 -0.48 -9.91
N GLU A 128 -22.03 -1.37 -10.20
CA GLU A 128 -22.83 -2.06 -9.19
C GLU A 128 -22.08 -3.24 -8.53
N GLN A 129 -21.09 -3.81 -9.22
CA GLN A 129 -20.27 -4.90 -8.69
C GLN A 129 -19.05 -4.45 -7.87
N ALA A 130 -18.64 -3.18 -7.96
CA ALA A 130 -17.44 -2.68 -7.29
C ALA A 130 -17.48 -2.83 -5.75
N PRO A 131 -18.59 -2.55 -5.03
CA PRO A 131 -18.64 -2.79 -3.58
C PRO A 131 -18.51 -4.28 -3.22
N ALA A 132 -19.15 -5.16 -4.00
CA ALA A 132 -19.13 -6.60 -3.74
C ALA A 132 -17.76 -7.23 -3.98
N THR A 133 -17.00 -6.77 -4.96
CA THR A 133 -15.63 -7.25 -5.22
C THR A 133 -14.66 -6.83 -4.12
N HIS A 134 -14.75 -5.59 -3.64
CA HIS A 134 -13.95 -5.08 -2.53
C HIS A 134 -14.24 -5.80 -1.20
N ASP A 135 -15.51 -6.12 -0.94
CA ASP A 135 -15.89 -6.91 0.23
C ASP A 135 -15.33 -8.34 0.19
N LEU A 136 -15.33 -8.97 -0.98
CA LEU A 136 -14.75 -10.30 -1.16
C LEU A 136 -13.23 -10.29 -0.99
N GLU A 137 -12.56 -9.22 -1.45
CA GLU A 137 -11.13 -9.01 -1.21
C GLU A 137 -10.82 -8.94 0.29
N LEU A 138 -11.57 -8.12 1.05
CA LEU A 138 -11.40 -7.99 2.50
C LEU A 138 -11.64 -9.31 3.25
N ALA A 139 -12.66 -10.08 2.84
CA ALA A 139 -12.91 -11.41 3.38
C ALA A 139 -11.71 -12.35 3.15
N ARG A 140 -11.14 -12.35 1.94
CA ARG A 140 -9.95 -13.14 1.61
C ARG A 140 -8.73 -12.71 2.42
N LEU A 141 -8.50 -11.41 2.59
CA LEU A 141 -7.40 -10.91 3.41
C LEU A 141 -7.54 -11.37 4.87
N TYR A 142 -8.78 -11.40 5.38
CA TYR A 142 -9.07 -11.88 6.72
C TYR A 142 -8.84 -13.38 6.89
N GLU A 143 -9.38 -14.19 5.99
CA GLU A 143 -9.23 -15.65 5.99
C GLU A 143 -7.76 -16.07 5.91
N ASN A 144 -6.99 -15.39 5.06
CA ASN A 144 -5.58 -15.68 4.83
C ASN A 144 -4.63 -14.95 5.80
N ARG A 145 -5.16 -14.16 6.74
CA ARG A 145 -4.39 -13.39 7.74
C ARG A 145 -3.34 -12.46 7.13
N LEU A 146 -3.67 -11.83 6.02
CA LEU A 146 -2.79 -10.89 5.31
C LEU A 146 -2.91 -9.48 5.89
N SER A 147 -1.86 -8.69 5.80
CA SER A 147 -1.76 -7.30 6.30
C SER A 147 -0.89 -6.48 5.36
N ASP A 148 -0.75 -5.18 5.60
CA ASP A 148 0.01 -4.25 4.76
C ASP A 148 -0.54 -4.15 3.33
N VAL A 149 -1.87 -4.22 3.19
CA VAL A 149 -2.56 -4.18 1.88
C VAL A 149 -3.43 -2.93 1.79
N GLN A 150 -3.27 -2.14 0.74
CA GLN A 150 -4.19 -1.05 0.46
C GLN A 150 -5.55 -1.60 0.05
N VAL A 151 -6.60 -1.18 0.73
CA VAL A 151 -7.97 -1.62 0.49
C VAL A 151 -8.88 -0.42 0.28
N ARG A 152 -9.97 -0.66 -0.45
CA ARG A 152 -11.08 0.26 -0.62
C ARG A 152 -12.35 -0.49 -0.32
N GLY A 153 -13.40 0.20 0.07
CA GLY A 153 -14.68 -0.44 0.33
C GLY A 153 -15.74 0.52 0.85
N VAL A 154 -16.90 -0.04 1.12
CA VAL A 154 -18.04 0.68 1.70
C VAL A 154 -18.59 -0.16 2.85
N GLY A 155 -18.85 0.48 3.98
CA GLY A 155 -19.45 -0.18 5.12
C GLY A 155 -20.50 0.69 5.80
N VAL A 156 -21.35 0.05 6.59
CA VAL A 156 -22.32 0.73 7.45
C VAL A 156 -21.74 0.83 8.86
N VAL A 157 -21.80 2.01 9.48
CA VAL A 157 -21.32 2.21 10.85
C VAL A 157 -22.17 1.39 11.80
N GLU A 158 -21.56 0.35 12.37
CA GLU A 158 -22.19 -0.47 13.40
C GLU A 158 -22.05 0.18 14.77
N ARG A 159 -20.92 0.86 15.01
CA ARG A 159 -20.63 1.52 16.29
C ARG A 159 -19.62 2.65 16.13
N VAL A 160 -19.90 3.79 16.74
CA VAL A 160 -18.91 4.85 16.96
C VAL A 160 -18.26 4.60 18.32
N LEU A 161 -16.94 4.60 18.39
CA LEU A 161 -16.17 4.37 19.62
C LEU A 161 -15.65 5.71 20.16
N PRO A 162 -15.26 5.78 21.45
CA PRO A 162 -14.52 6.91 21.96
C PRO A 162 -13.24 7.14 21.16
N ASP A 163 -12.91 8.41 20.92
CA ASP A 163 -11.67 8.78 20.27
C ASP A 163 -10.48 8.28 21.11
N ASP A 164 -9.44 7.82 20.41
CA ASP A 164 -8.13 7.56 21.00
C ASP A 164 -7.36 8.87 21.10
N LEU A 165 -7.01 9.29 22.30
CA LEU A 165 -6.30 10.54 22.54
C LEU A 165 -4.86 10.32 23.02
N GLU A 166 -4.40 9.06 23.07
CA GLU A 166 -3.03 8.73 23.48
C GLU A 166 -2.09 8.69 22.28
N GLY A 167 -1.06 9.55 22.29
CA GLY A 167 -0.13 9.66 21.16
C GLY A 167 -0.78 10.39 19.97
N SER A 168 -0.64 9.83 18.77
CA SER A 168 -1.38 10.33 17.60
C SER A 168 -2.88 10.08 17.83
N ARG A 169 -3.69 11.13 17.71
CA ARG A 169 -5.12 11.08 18.01
C ARG A 169 -5.86 10.36 16.89
N HIS A 170 -6.79 9.47 17.25
CA HIS A 170 -7.59 8.73 16.29
C HIS A 170 -9.08 8.76 16.61
N GLN A 171 -9.91 9.06 15.61
CA GLN A 171 -11.32 8.71 15.67
C GLN A 171 -11.48 7.22 15.35
N LYS A 172 -12.20 6.50 16.20
CA LYS A 172 -12.42 5.05 16.04
C LYS A 172 -13.89 4.73 15.84
N PHE A 173 -14.18 3.86 14.87
CA PHE A 173 -15.53 3.34 14.66
C PHE A 173 -15.48 1.98 13.95
N ILE A 174 -16.55 1.21 14.09
CA ILE A 174 -16.68 -0.12 13.50
C ILE A 174 -17.61 -0.03 12.31
N LEU A 175 -17.15 -0.50 11.16
CA LEU A 175 -17.94 -0.72 9.97
C LEU A 175 -18.37 -2.18 9.88
N ARG A 176 -19.62 -2.42 9.49
CA ARG A 176 -20.12 -3.70 9.01
C ARG A 176 -20.10 -3.68 7.49
N LEU A 177 -19.40 -4.63 6.89
CA LEU A 177 -19.36 -4.86 5.45
C LEU A 177 -20.58 -5.67 5.01
N GLN A 178 -20.90 -5.65 3.72
CA GLN A 178 -21.97 -6.48 3.13
C GLN A 178 -21.65 -7.98 3.24
N SER A 179 -20.37 -8.36 3.25
CA SER A 179 -19.90 -9.72 3.57
C SER A 179 -20.26 -10.18 4.99
N GLY A 180 -20.69 -9.27 5.87
CA GLY A 180 -20.93 -9.52 7.28
C GLY A 180 -19.67 -9.39 8.14
N GLN A 181 -18.49 -9.21 7.58
CA GLN A 181 -17.27 -8.90 8.33
C GLN A 181 -17.35 -7.51 8.99
N THR A 182 -16.68 -7.34 10.13
CA THR A 182 -16.49 -6.04 10.77
C THR A 182 -15.08 -5.52 10.57
N LEU A 183 -14.94 -4.22 10.32
CA LEU A 183 -13.65 -3.52 10.30
C LEU A 183 -13.62 -2.43 11.35
N LEU A 184 -12.53 -2.36 12.12
CA LEU A 184 -12.24 -1.16 12.91
C LEU A 184 -11.56 -0.14 12.02
N VAL A 185 -12.12 1.07 11.92
CA VAL A 185 -11.43 2.20 11.32
C VAL A 185 -10.70 2.97 12.42
N ALA A 186 -9.41 3.21 12.23
CA ALA A 186 -8.59 4.10 13.06
C ALA A 186 -8.14 5.29 12.20
N HIS A 187 -8.91 6.37 12.25
CA HIS A 187 -8.68 7.56 11.44
C HIS A 187 -7.88 8.61 12.22
N ASN A 188 -6.67 8.93 11.76
CA ASN A 188 -5.79 9.87 12.43
C ASN A 188 -6.32 11.32 12.28
N ILE A 189 -6.83 11.89 13.38
CA ILE A 189 -7.44 13.23 13.40
C ILE A 189 -6.44 14.37 13.66
N ASP A 190 -5.15 14.05 13.75
CA ASP A 190 -4.08 15.05 13.66
C ASP A 190 -3.75 15.41 12.21
N LEU A 191 -3.98 14.47 11.29
CA LEU A 191 -3.61 14.60 9.87
C LEU A 191 -4.79 14.95 8.98
N ALA A 192 -5.99 14.50 9.33
CA ALA A 192 -7.23 14.77 8.59
C ALA A 192 -8.36 15.21 9.53
N PRO A 193 -9.38 15.94 9.04
CA PRO A 193 -10.49 16.35 9.89
C PRO A 193 -11.31 15.16 10.41
N ARG A 194 -11.69 15.19 11.69
CA ARG A 194 -12.63 14.23 12.29
C ARG A 194 -13.97 14.22 11.53
N LEU A 195 -14.58 13.04 11.36
CA LEU A 195 -15.93 12.90 10.82
C LEU A 195 -16.96 13.36 11.87
N THR A 196 -17.34 14.63 11.80
CA THR A 196 -18.35 15.22 12.68
C THR A 196 -19.76 14.76 12.32
N GLY A 197 -20.54 14.34 13.33
CA GLY A 197 -21.91 13.84 13.11
C GLY A 197 -21.98 12.43 12.51
N LEU A 198 -20.89 11.64 12.64
CA LEU A 198 -20.90 10.22 12.34
C LEU A 198 -21.75 9.47 13.37
N GLU A 199 -22.72 8.69 12.90
CA GLU A 199 -23.66 7.96 13.74
C GLU A 199 -23.82 6.51 13.28
N LYS A 200 -24.37 5.67 14.16
CA LYS A 200 -24.70 4.28 13.81
C LYS A 200 -25.72 4.25 12.67
N GLY A 201 -25.49 3.42 11.66
CA GLY A 201 -26.32 3.29 10.47
C GLY A 201 -25.87 4.16 9.29
N ASP A 202 -24.95 5.11 9.51
CA ASP A 202 -24.37 5.87 8.41
C ASP A 202 -23.54 4.98 7.48
N GLN A 203 -23.58 5.26 6.18
CA GLN A 203 -22.69 4.65 5.21
C GLN A 203 -21.38 5.44 5.12
N VAL A 204 -20.24 4.75 5.13
CA VAL A 204 -18.92 5.32 4.95
C VAL A 204 -18.18 4.53 3.87
N SER A 205 -17.67 5.25 2.87
CA SER A 205 -16.69 4.67 1.94
C SER A 205 -15.29 4.99 2.44
N PHE A 206 -14.35 4.07 2.24
CA PHE A 206 -12.99 4.22 2.73
C PHE A 206 -11.95 3.80 1.69
N ASN A 207 -10.77 4.36 1.84
CA ASN A 207 -9.52 3.91 1.24
C ASN A 207 -8.46 4.03 2.34
N GLY A 208 -7.73 2.95 2.59
CA GLY A 208 -6.66 2.92 3.58
C GLY A 208 -5.92 1.60 3.56
N GLU A 209 -4.94 1.46 4.45
CA GLU A 209 -4.19 0.22 4.61
C GLU A 209 -4.93 -0.72 5.56
N TYR A 210 -4.95 -2.01 5.25
CA TYR A 210 -5.58 -3.06 6.05
C TYR A 210 -4.54 -3.83 6.88
N GLU A 211 -4.93 -4.10 8.12
CA GLU A 211 -4.15 -4.84 9.11
C GLU A 211 -5.00 -5.94 9.74
N TRP A 212 -4.52 -7.17 9.68
CA TRP A 212 -5.26 -8.30 10.22
C TRP A 212 -5.33 -8.27 11.75
N THR A 213 -6.52 -8.54 12.28
CA THR A 213 -6.70 -8.86 13.70
C THR A 213 -7.76 -9.94 13.84
N ARG A 214 -7.78 -10.66 14.97
CA ARG A 214 -8.82 -11.65 15.27
C ARG A 214 -10.26 -11.09 15.37
N HIS A 215 -10.43 -9.76 15.33
CA HIS A 215 -11.73 -9.09 15.44
C HIS A 215 -12.23 -8.54 14.09
N GLY A 216 -11.73 -9.08 12.98
CA GLY A 216 -12.15 -8.71 11.63
C GLY A 216 -11.19 -7.77 10.88
N GLY A 217 -10.18 -7.23 11.57
CA GLY A 217 -9.16 -6.36 10.98
C GLY A 217 -9.34 -4.87 11.26
N VAL A 218 -8.31 -4.09 10.95
CA VAL A 218 -8.23 -2.65 11.17
C VAL A 218 -7.88 -1.98 9.85
N VAL A 219 -8.55 -0.87 9.53
CA VAL A 219 -8.17 0.04 8.46
C VAL A 219 -7.59 1.31 9.08
N HIS A 220 -6.37 1.63 8.68
CA HIS A 220 -5.63 2.83 9.07
C HIS A 220 -5.09 3.53 7.81
N TRP A 221 -4.27 4.58 7.96
CA TRP A 221 -3.81 5.40 6.83
C TRP A 221 -4.93 5.98 5.97
N THR A 222 -6.06 6.34 6.58
CA THR A 222 -7.23 6.92 5.89
C THR A 222 -7.10 8.43 5.69
N HIS A 223 -5.91 8.90 5.33
CA HIS A 223 -5.56 10.30 5.12
C HIS A 223 -4.56 10.47 3.98
N HIS A 224 -4.41 11.70 3.50
CA HIS A 224 -3.34 12.06 2.58
C HIS A 224 -2.00 11.93 3.31
N ASP A 225 -1.01 11.28 2.68
CA ASP A 225 0.35 11.24 3.19
C ASP A 225 1.13 12.43 2.62
N PRO A 226 1.41 13.49 3.40
CA PRO A 226 2.08 14.70 2.90
C PRO A 226 3.50 14.42 2.39
N ALA A 227 4.09 13.30 2.81
CA ALA A 227 5.43 12.91 2.40
C ALA A 227 5.45 11.97 1.19
N GLY A 228 4.29 11.50 0.72
CA GLY A 228 4.17 10.61 -0.45
C GLY A 228 4.92 9.27 -0.31
N ARG A 229 5.03 8.74 0.90
CA ARG A 229 5.71 7.47 1.21
C ARG A 229 4.78 6.27 1.18
N HIS A 230 3.47 6.49 1.34
CA HIS A 230 2.41 5.49 1.25
C HIS A 230 1.31 5.96 0.28
N GLU A 231 0.52 5.02 -0.25
CA GLU A 231 -0.68 5.37 -1.01
C GLU A 231 -1.61 6.21 -0.12
N HIS A 232 -2.14 7.30 -0.67
CA HIS A 232 -3.05 8.17 0.05
C HIS A 232 -4.35 7.43 0.38
N GLY A 233 -4.83 7.60 1.61
CA GLY A 233 -6.16 7.15 2.01
C GLY A 233 -7.13 8.30 2.22
N TRP A 234 -8.37 7.93 2.46
CA TRP A 234 -9.46 8.86 2.71
C TRP A 234 -10.67 8.13 3.33
N LEU A 235 -11.53 8.91 3.98
CA LEU A 235 -12.90 8.52 4.30
C LEU A 235 -13.88 9.39 3.53
N LYS A 236 -15.02 8.83 3.12
CA LYS A 236 -16.14 9.57 2.54
C LYS A 236 -17.40 9.32 3.34
N HIS A 237 -18.05 10.40 3.76
CA HIS A 237 -19.28 10.38 4.53
C HIS A 237 -20.14 11.59 4.16
N ARG A 238 -21.43 11.35 3.86
CA ARG A 238 -22.41 12.38 3.48
C ARG A 238 -21.90 13.34 2.37
N GLY A 239 -21.27 12.77 1.34
CA GLY A 239 -20.74 13.51 0.20
C GLY A 239 -19.44 14.29 0.44
N ARG A 240 -18.89 14.26 1.66
CA ARG A 240 -17.62 14.92 2.03
C ARG A 240 -16.50 13.89 2.08
N THR A 241 -15.31 14.28 1.59
CA THR A 241 -14.07 13.50 1.70
C THR A 241 -13.21 14.05 2.83
N TYR A 242 -12.66 13.17 3.65
CA TYR A 242 -11.80 13.45 4.79
C TYR A 242 -10.45 12.78 4.52
N GLN A 243 -9.40 13.59 4.36
CA GLN A 243 -8.03 13.15 4.09
C GLN A 243 -7.02 14.23 4.47
#